data_AF-A0A7J2TZG7-F1
#
_entry.id   AF-A0A7J2TZG7-F1
#
_cell.length_a   1.000
_cell.length_b   1.000
_cell.length_c   1.000
_cell.angle_alpha   90.00
_cell.angle_beta   90.00
_cell.angle_gamma   90.00
#
_symmetry.space_group_name_H-M   'P 1'
#
loop_
_entity.id
_entity.type
_entity.pdbx_description
1 polymer ?
#
loop_
_entity_poly.entity_id
_entity_poly.type
_entity_poly.pdbx_seq_one_letter_code
_entity_poly.pdbx_strand_id
1 'polypeptide(L)'
;MRFEKIKSDLRSIIFDLRYCASDIIQAVVMYRYKTQPDPKEIPKYLEKMVEEGSVEKEFLEKWKEIDRLWKDIDHQVVREVNGEYLQRALSLTQEIIERFKKLLPKDILEE
;
A
#
# COMPACT_ATOMS: atom_id res chain seq x y z
N MET A 1 -24.92 17.74 -2.18
CA MET A 1 -24.05 18.91 -1.88
C MET A 1 -22.63 18.59 -2.31
N ARG A 2 -21.90 19.50 -2.96
CA ARG A 2 -20.54 19.22 -3.50
C ARG A 2 -19.53 18.81 -2.43
N PHE A 3 -19.66 19.35 -1.23
CA PHE A 3 -18.74 19.07 -0.11
C PHE A 3 -18.80 17.62 0.38
N GLU A 4 -19.99 17.02 0.47
CA GLU A 4 -20.14 15.60 0.85
C GLU A 4 -19.55 14.65 -0.20
N LYS A 5 -19.62 15.04 -1.49
CA LYS A 5 -18.93 14.31 -2.54
C LYS A 5 -17.41 14.32 -2.32
N ILE A 6 -16.83 15.49 -2.02
CA ILE A 6 -15.39 15.60 -1.72
C ILE A 6 -14.99 14.68 -0.56
N LYS A 7 -15.78 14.63 0.52
CA LYS A 7 -15.52 13.71 1.64
C LYS A 7 -15.52 12.24 1.21
N SER A 8 -16.45 11.85 0.33
CA SER A 8 -16.47 10.50 -0.25
C SER A 8 -15.26 10.24 -1.14
N ASP A 9 -14.90 11.20 -2.00
CA ASP A 9 -13.76 11.09 -2.90
C ASP A 9 -12.44 10.93 -2.12
N LEU A 10 -12.27 11.64 -0.99
CA LEU A 10 -11.11 11.46 -0.11
C LEU A 10 -11.01 10.04 0.45
N ARG A 11 -12.12 9.42 0.83
CA ARG A 11 -12.11 8.02 1.30
C ARG A 11 -11.70 7.06 0.18
N SER A 12 -12.21 7.27 -1.03
CA SER A 12 -11.83 6.49 -2.21
C SER A 12 -10.35 6.64 -2.52
N ILE A 13 -9.77 7.83 -2.38
CA ILE A 13 -8.33 8.04 -2.58
C ILE A 13 -7.50 7.22 -1.58
N ILE A 14 -7.89 7.12 -0.30
CA ILE A 14 -7.16 6.28 0.67
C ILE A 14 -7.20 4.80 0.26
N PHE A 15 -8.35 4.34 -0.24
CA PHE A 15 -8.48 2.99 -0.80
C PHE A 15 -7.54 2.79 -1.99
N ASP A 16 -7.55 3.71 -2.95
CA ASP A 16 -6.69 3.63 -4.15
C ASP A 16 -5.21 3.61 -3.78
N LEU A 17 -4.79 4.44 -2.82
CA LEU A 17 -3.40 4.49 -2.33
C LEU A 17 -2.96 3.17 -1.71
N ARG A 18 -3.82 2.52 -0.91
CA ARG A 18 -3.56 1.18 -0.38
C ARG A 18 -3.39 0.17 -1.51
N TYR A 19 -4.19 0.25 -2.57
CA TYR A 19 -4.08 -0.63 -3.72
C TYR A 19 -2.81 -0.36 -4.53
N CYS A 20 -2.42 0.90 -4.75
CA CYS A 20 -1.13 1.22 -5.38
C CYS A 20 0.06 0.59 -4.64
N ALA A 21 0.07 0.68 -3.30
CA ALA A 21 1.08 0.03 -2.48
C ALA A 21 1.01 -1.50 -2.59
N SER A 22 -0.20 -2.07 -2.66
CA SER A 22 -0.40 -3.51 -2.79
C SER A 22 0.09 -4.02 -4.13
N ASP A 23 -0.25 -3.37 -5.24
CA ASP A 23 0.05 -3.80 -6.60
C ASP A 23 1.56 -3.89 -6.84
N ILE A 24 2.35 -2.90 -6.39
CA ILE A 24 3.80 -2.95 -6.54
C ILE A 24 4.43 -4.07 -5.69
N ILE A 25 3.87 -4.36 -4.50
CA ILE A 25 4.32 -5.48 -3.67
C ILE A 25 3.96 -6.80 -4.36
N GLN A 26 2.74 -6.93 -4.89
CA GLN A 26 2.31 -8.11 -5.64
C GLN A 26 3.20 -8.34 -6.85
N ALA A 27 3.55 -7.30 -7.61
CA ALA A 27 4.46 -7.40 -8.74
C ALA A 27 5.82 -7.97 -8.32
N VAL A 28 6.39 -7.49 -7.20
CA VAL A 28 7.65 -8.02 -6.66
C VAL A 28 7.52 -9.48 -6.22
N VAL A 29 6.42 -9.83 -5.55
CA VAL A 29 6.15 -11.21 -5.12
C VAL A 29 6.01 -12.14 -6.33
N MET A 30 5.27 -11.72 -7.35
CA MET A 30 5.13 -12.46 -8.61
C MET A 30 6.47 -12.64 -9.31
N TYR A 31 7.29 -11.58 -9.37
CA TYR A 31 8.61 -11.65 -9.98
C TYR A 31 9.54 -12.63 -9.25
N ARG A 32 9.59 -12.58 -7.92
CA ARG A 32 10.54 -13.36 -7.10
C ARG A 32 10.08 -14.78 -6.81
N TYR A 33 8.84 -14.95 -6.40
CA TYR A 33 8.32 -16.23 -5.92
C TYR A 33 7.44 -16.95 -6.93
N LYS A 34 7.23 -16.37 -8.13
CA LYS A 34 6.46 -16.95 -9.24
C LYS A 34 5.05 -17.37 -8.80
N THR A 35 4.45 -16.58 -7.92
CA THR A 35 3.12 -16.79 -7.34
C THR A 35 2.33 -15.50 -7.40
N GLN A 36 1.01 -15.61 -7.57
CA GLN A 36 0.10 -14.46 -7.56
C GLN A 36 -0.58 -14.39 -6.18
N PRO A 37 -0.10 -13.54 -5.26
CA PRO A 37 -0.64 -13.49 -3.92
C PRO A 37 -1.98 -12.78 -3.90
N ASP A 38 -2.93 -13.31 -3.12
CA ASP A 38 -4.11 -12.52 -2.74
C ASP A 38 -3.69 -11.31 -1.89
N PRO A 39 -4.43 -10.18 -1.93
CA PRO A 39 -4.12 -9.01 -1.09
C PRO A 39 -3.99 -9.32 0.41
N LYS A 40 -4.71 -10.34 0.89
CA LYS A 40 -4.66 -10.81 2.29
C LYS A 40 -3.36 -11.54 2.63
N GLU A 41 -2.65 -12.05 1.63
CA GLU A 41 -1.38 -12.77 1.81
C GLU A 41 -0.16 -11.84 1.74
N ILE A 42 -0.32 -10.59 1.32
CA ILE A 42 0.76 -9.60 1.28
C ILE A 42 1.58 -9.54 2.58
N PRO A 43 1.00 -9.49 3.80
CA PRO A 43 1.77 -9.48 5.05
C PRO A 43 2.74 -10.66 5.17
N LYS A 44 2.28 -11.87 4.81
CA LYS A 44 3.06 -13.11 4.88
C LYS A 44 4.27 -13.05 3.95
N TYR A 45 4.10 -12.51 2.75
CA TYR A 45 5.21 -12.36 1.81
C TYR A 45 6.18 -11.25 2.23
N LEU A 46 5.69 -10.15 2.78
CA LEU A 46 6.55 -9.10 3.34
C LEU A 46 7.38 -9.63 4.51
N GLU A 47 6.78 -10.41 5.43
CA GLU A 47 7.50 -11.08 6.52
C GLU A 47 8.61 -11.98 5.99
N LYS A 48 8.30 -12.82 4.99
CA LYS A 48 9.29 -13.67 4.32
C LYS A 48 10.42 -12.84 3.67
N MET A 49 10.10 -11.76 2.98
CA MET A 49 11.10 -10.88 2.35
C MET A 49 12.02 -10.20 3.37
N VAL A 50 11.51 -9.92 4.57
CA VAL A 50 12.27 -9.39 5.71
C VAL A 50 13.19 -10.45 6.29
N GLU A 51 12.71 -11.68 6.48
CA GLU A 51 13.52 -12.82 6.94
C GLU A 51 14.66 -13.13 5.95
N GLU A 52 14.41 -13.01 4.65
CA GLU A 52 15.40 -13.15 3.59
C GLU A 52 16.38 -11.97 3.48
N GLY A 53 16.18 -10.89 4.26
CA GLY A 53 17.04 -9.70 4.26
C GLY A 53 16.90 -8.84 3.00
N SER A 54 15.87 -9.07 2.19
CA SER A 54 15.68 -8.41 0.89
C SER A 54 14.86 -7.11 0.99
N VAL A 55 14.13 -6.96 2.09
CA VAL A 55 13.32 -5.80 2.46
C VAL A 55 13.52 -5.53 3.95
N GLU A 56 13.56 -4.26 4.30
CA GLU A 56 13.70 -3.79 5.67
C GLU A 56 12.37 -3.93 6.41
N LYS A 57 12.40 -4.33 7.69
CA LYS A 57 11.18 -4.51 8.52
C LYS A 57 10.27 -3.28 8.52
N GLU A 58 10.83 -2.08 8.36
CA GLU A 58 10.04 -0.86 8.25
C GLU A 58 8.98 -0.91 7.14
N PHE A 59 9.21 -1.61 6.03
CA PHE A 59 8.25 -1.66 4.92
C PHE A 59 7.07 -2.59 5.20
N LEU A 60 7.27 -3.62 6.02
CA LEU A 60 6.16 -4.41 6.56
C LEU A 60 5.26 -3.54 7.44
N GLU A 61 5.86 -2.72 8.31
CA GLU A 61 5.11 -1.84 9.20
C GLU A 61 4.42 -0.71 8.43
N LYS A 62 5.08 -0.12 7.41
CA LYS A 62 4.46 0.88 6.53
C LYS A 62 3.25 0.32 5.78
N TRP A 63 3.35 -0.92 5.28
CA TRP A 63 2.21 -1.58 4.63
C TRP A 63 1.07 -1.84 5.63
N LYS A 64 1.38 -2.33 6.83
CA LYS A 64 0.36 -2.54 7.89
C LYS A 64 -0.32 -1.22 8.27
N GLU A 65 0.43 -0.13 8.27
CA GLU A 65 -0.12 1.18 8.57
C GLU A 65 -1.11 1.67 7.51
N ILE A 66 -0.77 1.60 6.21
CA ILE A 66 -1.71 2.03 5.17
C ILE A 66 -2.95 1.11 5.08
N ASP A 67 -2.78 -0.19 5.33
CA ASP A 67 -3.90 -1.13 5.43
C ASP A 67 -4.81 -0.79 6.62
N ARG A 68 -4.24 -0.38 7.76
CA ARG A 68 -5.00 0.12 8.91
C ARG A 68 -5.74 1.43 8.57
N LEU A 69 -5.09 2.38 7.90
CA LEU A 69 -5.74 3.64 7.53
C LEU A 69 -7.00 3.41 6.68
N TRP A 70 -6.92 2.48 5.72
CA TRP A 70 -8.11 2.09 4.96
C TRP A 70 -9.15 1.38 5.84
N LYS A 71 -8.74 0.40 6.67
CA LYS A 71 -9.66 -0.34 7.56
C LYS A 71 -10.38 0.56 8.56
N ASP A 72 -9.72 1.59 9.08
CA ASP A 72 -10.33 2.53 10.00
C ASP A 72 -11.47 3.32 9.33
N ILE A 73 -11.35 3.60 8.03
CA ILE A 73 -12.43 4.20 7.23
C ILE A 73 -13.55 3.18 7.00
N ASP A 74 -13.21 1.95 6.57
CA ASP A 74 -14.16 0.88 6.25
C ASP A 74 -15.00 0.47 7.48
N HIS A 75 -14.35 0.34 8.63
CA HIS A 75 -14.99 0.04 9.92
C HIS A 75 -15.62 1.27 10.59
N GLN A 76 -15.66 2.43 9.91
CA GLN A 76 -16.25 3.67 10.41
C GLN A 76 -15.64 4.22 11.71
N VAL A 77 -14.42 3.79 12.06
CA VAL A 77 -13.62 4.36 13.15
C VAL A 77 -13.26 5.81 12.81
N VAL A 78 -12.83 6.05 11.57
CA VAL A 78 -12.57 7.39 11.02
C VAL A 78 -13.77 7.82 10.19
N ARG A 79 -14.51 8.81 10.70
CA ARG A 79 -15.70 9.35 10.02
C ARG A 79 -15.36 10.41 8.97
N GLU A 80 -14.28 11.16 9.15
CA GLU A 80 -13.86 12.19 8.21
C GLU A 80 -12.37 12.08 7.94
N VAL A 81 -12.01 12.00 6.65
CA VAL A 81 -10.62 12.01 6.19
C VAL A 81 -10.21 13.47 6.04
N ASN A 82 -9.18 13.89 6.78
CA ASN A 82 -8.62 15.23 6.70
C ASN A 82 -7.32 15.24 5.87
N GLY A 83 -6.72 16.42 5.69
CA GLY A 83 -5.48 16.57 4.92
C GLY A 83 -4.30 15.79 5.50
N GLU A 84 -4.17 15.69 6.83
CA GLU A 84 -3.09 14.93 7.47
C GLU A 84 -3.21 13.43 7.22
N TYR A 85 -4.44 12.90 7.30
CA TYR A 85 -4.75 11.50 7.03
C TYR A 85 -4.39 11.12 5.59
N LEU A 86 -4.77 11.99 4.64
CA LEU A 86 -4.42 11.84 3.24
C LEU A 86 -2.91 11.92 3.01
N GLN A 87 -2.25 12.93 3.60
CA GLN A 87 -0.81 13.12 3.46
C GLN A 87 -0.03 11.91 4.00
N ARG A 88 -0.49 11.32 5.11
CA ARG A 88 0.13 10.12 5.68
C ARG A 88 0.01 8.93 4.73
N ALA A 89 -1.19 8.67 4.20
CA ALA A 89 -1.40 7.59 3.23
C ALA A 89 -0.55 7.79 1.96
N LEU A 90 -0.46 9.03 1.46
CA LEU A 90 0.38 9.38 0.31
C LEU A 90 1.87 9.07 0.56
N SER A 91 2.42 9.53 1.69
CA SER A 91 3.84 9.29 2.05
C SER A 91 4.15 7.80 2.15
N LEU A 92 3.31 7.04 2.86
CA LEU A 92 3.48 5.58 3.01
C LEU A 92 3.49 4.88 1.64
N THR A 93 2.55 5.25 0.78
CA THR A 93 2.43 4.68 -0.57
C THR A 93 3.66 4.99 -1.42
N GLN A 94 4.10 6.25 -1.42
CA GLN A 94 5.26 6.69 -2.20
C GLN A 94 6.53 5.96 -1.75
N GLU A 95 6.80 5.90 -0.46
CA GLU A 95 7.97 5.21 0.09
C GLU A 95 7.98 3.72 -0.27
N ILE A 96 6.82 3.04 -0.17
CA ILE A 96 6.68 1.64 -0.57
C ILE A 96 6.96 1.48 -2.06
N ILE A 97 6.34 2.29 -2.92
CA ILE A 97 6.53 2.22 -4.37
C ILE A 97 8.00 2.43 -4.73
N GLU A 98 8.63 3.48 -4.23
CA GLU A 98 10.02 3.79 -4.53
C GLU A 98 10.98 2.67 -4.10
N ARG A 99 10.72 2.03 -2.95
CA ARG A 99 11.53 0.93 -2.48
C ARG A 99 11.33 -0.35 -3.29
N PHE A 100 10.08 -0.69 -3.62
CA PHE A 100 9.74 -1.94 -4.29
C PHE A 100 10.01 -1.90 -5.79
N LYS A 101 9.92 -0.71 -6.43
CA LYS A 101 10.41 -0.51 -7.81
C LYS A 101 11.87 -0.95 -7.96
N LYS A 102 12.73 -0.71 -6.96
CA LYS A 102 14.14 -1.13 -6.97
C LYS A 102 14.35 -2.66 -6.93
N LEU A 103 13.30 -3.43 -6.63
CA LEU A 103 13.33 -4.90 -6.58
C LEU A 103 12.85 -5.55 -7.87
N LEU A 104 12.34 -4.75 -8.81
CA LEU A 104 11.92 -5.19 -10.14
C LEU A 104 12.98 -4.83 -11.18
N PRO A 105 13.10 -5.63 -12.25
CA PRO A 105 13.94 -5.29 -13.38
C PRO A 105 13.31 -4.14 -14.18
N LYS A 106 14.13 -3.34 -14.86
CA LYS A 106 13.72 -2.07 -15.47
C LYS A 106 12.73 -2.22 -16.63
N ASP A 107 12.79 -3.34 -17.33
CA ASP A 107 11.91 -3.73 -18.43
C ASP A 107 10.46 -3.98 -17.98
N ILE A 108 10.24 -4.30 -16.70
CA ILE A 108 8.89 -4.44 -16.12
C ILE A 108 8.32 -3.09 -15.67
N LEU A 109 9.16 -2.05 -15.55
CA LEU A 109 8.79 -0.74 -15.01
C LEU A 109 8.41 0.29 -16.08
N GLU A 110 8.39 -0.07 -17.37
CA GLU A 110 8.00 0.86 -18.43
C GLU A 110 6.51 1.22 -18.32
N GLU A 111 6.23 2.50 -18.06
CA GLU A 111 4.92 3.16 -18.15
C GLU A 111 4.58 3.52 -19.60
#